data_AF-A0A965YHE2-F1
#
_entry.id   AF-A0A965YHE2-F1
#
_cell.length_a   1.000
_cell.length_b   1.000
_cell.length_c   1.000
_cell.angle_alpha   90.00
_cell.angle_beta   90.00
_cell.angle_gamma   90.00
#
_symmetry.space_group_name_H-M   'P 1'
#
loop_
_entity.id
_entity.type
_entity.pdbx_description
1 polymer ?
#
loop_
_entity_poly.entity_id
_entity_poly.type
_entity_poly.pdbx_seq_one_letter_code
_entity_poly.pdbx_strand_id
1 'polypeptide(L)'
;MKKKVLIDILLIIAATSSTIYLSYLSAYNVLSLDDYGFVADLGTKSIWKYVADLYMNWQGRFSAFFVSGLLTKFAIYTNFYSIFFIVNLVFGYLSLYIWINYLVPNISAFRKITFSVLFTNIGLMSLLEFSTLYWICCFSYIFCIWAVILLSYLLFANKNNNVYTWIFIVILSIYLSGIAETFTPLVILLYVIVFIWRWYKCRSLKIMLNNKKNLRLMICLIIIFVGFLFMLFAPGNEVRLNGVNHDRIFSFSELIYKEIFASFIFIWRLSSKSAYFIILFPISLYIGYIMKRNGQTILSHYKITWKFYVIIAVCLLAFIMIAIAPCVAVMNWYAPLRSFSYMSFIIVAVFLFVGIIIGNRYNISNKLIDTLIVISLCCLIILSIYCCNLDFARAKQYYNDVNLRNEKLIQLENQGFKGIAIVKPFKIKQELSSYAKLRNAMVKYIKPSAMIEEYYFPYMLYGISEGKTCWKNNAIKQYFSLNYDIIGWENCE
;
A
#
# COMPACT_ATOMS: atom_id res chain seq x y z
N MET A 1 30.06 -2.89 -26.62
CA MET A 1 29.32 -3.74 -25.64
C MET A 1 28.09 -4.36 -26.31
N LYS A 2 27.86 -5.68 -26.24
CA LYS A 2 26.65 -6.30 -26.82
C LYS A 2 25.40 -5.71 -26.14
N LYS A 3 24.37 -5.27 -26.89
CA LYS A 3 23.16 -4.60 -26.35
C LYS A 3 22.51 -5.32 -25.17
N LYS A 4 22.52 -6.66 -25.17
CA LYS A 4 22.01 -7.48 -24.06
C LYS A 4 22.75 -7.23 -22.73
N VAL A 5 24.06 -7.03 -22.79
CA VAL A 5 24.90 -6.71 -21.62
C VAL A 5 24.57 -5.31 -21.10
N LEU A 6 24.35 -4.33 -22.00
CA LEU A 6 23.92 -2.98 -21.61
C LEU A 6 22.59 -3.03 -20.84
N ILE A 7 21.60 -3.75 -21.36
CA ILE A 7 20.28 -3.88 -20.71
C ILE A 7 20.41 -4.50 -19.32
N ASP A 8 21.22 -5.55 -19.18
CA ASP A 8 21.45 -6.19 -17.88
C ASP A 8 22.10 -5.24 -16.87
N ILE A 9 23.12 -4.48 -17.29
CA ILE A 9 23.76 -3.46 -16.45
C ILE A 9 22.75 -2.38 -16.03
N LEU A 10 21.98 -1.85 -16.98
CA LEU A 10 20.98 -0.82 -16.69
C LEU A 10 19.86 -1.31 -15.77
N LEU A 11 19.42 -2.58 -15.92
CA LEU A 11 18.46 -3.20 -15.01
C LEU A 11 18.98 -3.26 -13.58
N ILE A 12 20.24 -3.66 -13.40
CA ILE A 12 20.89 -3.70 -12.08
C ILE A 12 20.97 -2.29 -11.50
N ILE A 13 21.46 -1.32 -12.28
CA ILE A 13 21.60 0.06 -11.81
C ILE A 13 20.24 0.63 -11.41
N ALA A 14 19.17 0.38 -12.19
CA ALA A 14 17.82 0.84 -11.85
C ALA A 14 17.24 0.17 -10.59
N ALA A 15 17.45 -1.15 -10.43
CA ALA A 15 17.02 -1.87 -9.23
C ALA A 15 17.78 -1.39 -7.98
N THR A 16 19.09 -1.19 -8.11
CA THR A 16 19.95 -0.72 -7.01
C THR A 16 19.65 0.74 -6.67
N SER A 17 19.51 1.64 -7.65
CA SER A 17 19.24 3.06 -7.40
C SER A 17 17.89 3.29 -6.72
N SER A 18 16.84 2.57 -7.14
CA SER A 18 15.53 2.61 -6.49
C SER A 18 15.58 2.04 -5.07
N THR A 19 16.35 0.96 -4.84
CA THR A 19 16.53 0.39 -3.49
C THR A 19 17.29 1.33 -2.57
N ILE A 20 18.33 2.00 -3.08
CA ILE A 20 19.10 3.02 -2.35
C ILE A 20 18.18 4.18 -1.97
N TYR A 21 17.41 4.71 -2.92
CA TYR A 21 16.45 5.79 -2.65
C TYR A 21 15.47 5.41 -1.53
N LEU A 22 14.83 4.24 -1.63
CA LEU A 22 13.88 3.74 -0.63
C LEU A 22 14.53 3.53 0.76
N SER A 23 15.71 2.91 0.79
CA SER A 23 16.45 2.64 2.02
C SER A 23 16.94 3.90 2.70
N TYR A 24 17.39 4.87 1.90
CA TYR A 24 17.93 6.12 2.43
C TYR A 24 16.85 6.96 3.09
N LEU A 25 15.66 7.02 2.50
CA LEU A 25 14.51 7.68 3.12
C LEU A 25 14.06 6.96 4.40
N SER A 26 14.19 5.63 4.46
CA SER A 26 13.95 4.88 5.71
C SER A 26 14.86 5.31 6.85
N ALA A 27 16.09 5.76 6.57
CA ALA A 27 17.03 6.20 7.60
C ALA A 27 16.60 7.50 8.29
N TYR A 28 15.75 8.30 7.61
CA TYR A 28 15.15 9.53 8.16
C TYR A 28 13.70 9.33 8.59
N ASN A 29 13.25 8.08 8.69
CA ASN A 29 11.92 7.79 9.17
C ASN A 29 11.78 8.13 10.66
N VAL A 30 10.64 8.70 11.01
CA VAL A 30 10.21 8.93 12.39
C VAL A 30 8.80 8.42 12.54
N LEU A 31 8.42 8.11 13.78
CA LEU A 31 7.05 7.68 14.09
C LEU A 31 6.03 8.72 13.61
N SER A 32 4.99 8.25 12.91
CA SER A 32 3.78 9.06 12.70
C SER A 32 2.99 9.16 14.00
N LEU A 33 2.04 10.09 14.09
CA LEU A 33 1.24 10.29 15.31
C LEU A 33 0.56 9.01 15.83
N ASP A 34 -0.11 8.28 14.93
CA ASP A 34 -0.75 7.00 15.25
C ASP A 34 0.28 5.99 15.79
N ASP A 35 1.51 6.05 15.28
CA ASP A 35 2.60 5.16 15.71
C ASP A 35 3.04 5.42 17.15
N TYR A 36 3.03 6.68 17.65
CA TYR A 36 3.31 6.97 19.06
C TYR A 36 2.30 6.28 19.98
N GLY A 37 1.02 6.30 19.61
CA GLY A 37 -0.03 5.63 20.38
C GLY A 37 0.16 4.11 20.38
N PHE A 38 0.43 3.53 19.21
CA PHE A 38 0.72 2.09 19.11
C PHE A 38 1.94 1.67 19.92
N VAL A 39 3.01 2.46 19.85
CA VAL A 39 4.26 2.17 20.57
C VAL A 39 4.09 2.34 22.07
N ALA A 40 3.43 3.40 22.54
CA ALA A 40 3.16 3.63 23.96
C ALA A 40 2.28 2.53 24.56
N ASP A 41 1.22 2.12 23.86
CA ASP A 41 0.31 1.08 24.34
C ASP A 41 1.00 -0.29 24.38
N LEU A 42 1.73 -0.65 23.32
CA LEU A 42 2.55 -1.86 23.31
C LEU A 42 3.75 -1.77 24.24
N GLY A 43 4.23 -0.60 24.65
CA GLY A 43 5.28 -0.46 25.66
C GLY A 43 4.88 -1.11 26.99
N THR A 44 3.60 -1.02 27.35
CA THR A 44 3.09 -1.45 28.65
C THR A 44 2.24 -2.73 28.61
N LYS A 45 1.79 -3.16 27.42
CA LYS A 45 0.93 -4.34 27.24
C LYS A 45 1.65 -5.52 26.58
N SER A 46 1.09 -6.72 26.77
CA SER A 46 1.41 -7.87 25.91
C SER A 46 0.73 -7.71 24.54
N ILE A 47 1.24 -8.40 23.52
CA ILE A 47 0.66 -8.34 22.16
C ILE A 47 -0.81 -8.79 22.18
N TRP A 48 -1.12 -9.85 22.92
CA TRP A 48 -2.50 -10.34 23.04
C TRP A 48 -3.43 -9.33 23.70
N LYS A 49 -2.98 -8.69 24.79
CA LYS A 49 -3.76 -7.65 25.47
C LYS A 49 -3.99 -6.44 24.54
N TYR A 50 -2.94 -6.01 23.85
CA TYR A 50 -3.04 -4.94 22.85
C TYR A 50 -4.05 -5.26 21.72
N VAL A 51 -3.98 -6.46 21.15
CA VAL A 51 -4.93 -6.89 20.10
C VAL A 51 -6.36 -6.93 20.65
N ALA A 52 -6.56 -7.49 21.84
CA ALA A 52 -7.87 -7.55 22.49
C ALA A 52 -8.43 -6.15 22.76
N ASP A 53 -7.63 -5.25 23.33
CA ASP A 53 -8.05 -3.89 23.65
C ASP A 53 -8.45 -3.11 22.40
N LEU A 54 -7.69 -3.23 21.30
CA LEU A 54 -8.04 -2.60 20.03
C LEU A 54 -9.25 -3.24 19.35
N TYR A 55 -9.41 -4.56 19.45
CA TYR A 55 -10.59 -5.27 18.94
C TYR A 55 -11.86 -4.82 19.67
N MET A 56 -11.76 -4.60 20.97
CA MET A 56 -12.88 -4.17 21.81
C MET A 56 -13.21 -2.68 21.69
N ASN A 57 -12.20 -1.82 21.50
CA ASN A 57 -12.40 -0.36 21.64
C ASN A 57 -12.10 0.46 20.38
N TRP A 58 -11.56 -0.12 19.30
CA TRP A 58 -11.11 0.66 18.14
C TRP A 58 -11.50 0.11 16.77
N GLN A 59 -11.05 -1.10 16.40
CA GLN A 59 -11.42 -1.72 15.12
C GLN A 59 -11.14 -3.23 15.12
N GLY A 60 -11.88 -3.97 14.31
CA GLY A 60 -11.76 -5.43 14.24
C GLY A 60 -10.52 -6.00 13.53
N ARG A 61 -9.48 -5.19 13.25
CA ARG A 61 -8.33 -5.57 12.41
C ARG A 61 -7.31 -6.45 13.15
N PHE A 62 -7.78 -7.54 13.75
CA PHE A 62 -7.04 -8.37 14.69
C PHE A 62 -5.72 -8.91 14.09
N SER A 63 -5.72 -9.35 12.84
CA SER A 63 -4.52 -9.92 12.22
C SER A 63 -3.50 -8.85 11.86
N ALA A 64 -3.96 -7.67 11.42
CA ALA A 64 -3.09 -6.51 11.20
C ALA A 64 -2.42 -6.10 12.52
N PHE A 65 -3.19 -5.98 13.60
CA PHE A 65 -2.67 -5.61 14.92
C PHE A 65 -1.73 -6.64 15.50
N PHE A 66 -2.00 -7.92 15.30
CA PHE A 66 -1.11 -8.97 15.76
C PHE A 66 0.25 -8.90 15.07
N VAL A 67 0.27 -8.81 13.74
CA VAL A 67 1.53 -8.74 12.97
C VAL A 67 2.26 -7.42 13.20
N SER A 68 1.55 -6.28 13.18
CA SER A 68 2.18 -4.99 13.49
C SER A 68 2.68 -4.97 14.93
N GLY A 69 1.94 -5.54 15.88
CA GLY A 69 2.32 -5.60 17.29
C GLY A 69 3.57 -6.45 17.56
N LEU A 70 3.75 -7.56 16.84
CA LEU A 70 4.99 -8.36 16.87
C LEU A 70 6.20 -7.51 16.43
N LEU A 71 6.08 -6.84 15.28
CA LEU A 71 7.14 -5.99 14.76
C LEU A 71 7.39 -4.76 15.64
N THR A 72 6.35 -4.16 16.20
CA THR A 72 6.47 -3.02 17.11
C THR A 72 7.16 -3.42 18.39
N LYS A 73 6.83 -4.58 19.00
CA LYS A 73 7.53 -5.08 20.19
C LYS A 73 9.01 -5.31 19.92
N PHE A 74 9.34 -5.90 18.77
CA PHE A 74 10.73 -6.04 18.35
C PHE A 74 11.42 -4.68 18.17
N ALA A 75 10.74 -3.74 17.50
CA ALA A 75 11.26 -2.39 17.26
C ALA A 75 11.48 -1.61 18.56
N ILE A 76 10.59 -1.74 19.55
CA ILE A 76 10.75 -1.14 20.89
C ILE A 76 11.99 -1.72 21.57
N TYR A 77 12.14 -3.04 21.59
CA TYR A 77 13.27 -3.71 22.27
C TYR A 77 14.63 -3.36 21.63
N THR A 78 14.66 -3.21 20.32
CA THR A 78 15.89 -2.94 19.55
C THR A 78 16.13 -1.47 19.22
N ASN A 79 15.15 -0.61 19.52
CA ASN A 79 15.06 0.77 19.03
C ASN A 79 15.21 0.90 17.50
N PHE A 80 14.78 -0.11 16.73
CA PHE A 80 14.97 -0.19 15.27
C PHE A 80 13.64 -0.22 14.50
N TYR A 81 13.03 0.95 14.32
CA TYR A 81 11.73 1.09 13.65
C TYR A 81 11.77 0.90 12.12
N SER A 82 12.94 0.98 11.50
CA SER A 82 13.11 0.67 10.06
C SER A 82 12.89 -0.81 9.73
N ILE A 83 12.70 -1.68 10.74
CA ILE A 83 12.35 -3.08 10.53
C ILE A 83 11.07 -3.26 9.70
N PHE A 84 10.07 -2.39 9.87
CA PHE A 84 8.81 -2.45 9.12
C PHE A 84 9.02 -2.30 7.61
N PHE A 85 9.91 -1.38 7.23
CA PHE A 85 10.30 -1.16 5.85
C PHE A 85 11.08 -2.36 5.29
N ILE A 86 12.07 -2.87 6.04
CA ILE A 86 12.89 -4.02 5.63
C ILE A 86 12.01 -5.27 5.43
N VAL A 87 11.09 -5.54 6.36
CA VAL A 87 10.16 -6.66 6.26
C VAL A 87 9.27 -6.53 5.03
N ASN A 88 8.76 -5.33 4.72
CA ASN A 88 8.00 -5.10 3.48
C ASN A 88 8.83 -5.36 2.23
N LEU A 89 10.07 -4.85 2.16
CA LEU A 89 10.94 -5.06 1.00
C LEU A 89 11.27 -6.54 0.80
N VAL A 90 11.77 -7.21 1.84
CA VAL A 90 12.17 -8.62 1.76
C VAL A 90 10.97 -9.49 1.37
N PHE A 91 9.81 -9.27 1.99
CA PHE A 91 8.62 -10.05 1.69
C PHE A 91 8.10 -9.78 0.27
N GLY A 92 8.15 -8.53 -0.21
CA GLY A 92 7.84 -8.17 -1.59
C GLY A 92 8.78 -8.82 -2.60
N TYR A 93 10.10 -8.73 -2.39
CA TYR A 93 11.12 -9.33 -3.23
C TYR A 93 10.94 -10.85 -3.34
N LEU A 94 10.74 -11.54 -2.21
CA LEU A 94 10.53 -12.98 -2.19
C LEU A 94 9.22 -13.38 -2.89
N SER A 95 8.12 -12.68 -2.61
CA SER A 95 6.81 -12.97 -3.19
C SER A 95 6.83 -12.81 -4.72
N LEU A 96 7.44 -11.73 -5.23
CA LEU A 96 7.58 -11.51 -6.67
C LEU A 96 8.60 -12.44 -7.30
N TYR A 97 9.72 -12.75 -6.64
CA TYR A 97 10.70 -13.71 -7.15
C TYR A 97 10.06 -15.08 -7.40
N ILE A 98 9.27 -15.58 -6.45
CA ILE A 98 8.54 -16.85 -6.57
C ILE A 98 7.61 -16.83 -7.80
N TRP A 99 6.87 -15.75 -7.99
CA TRP A 99 5.99 -15.58 -9.16
C TRP A 99 6.74 -15.46 -10.47
N ILE A 100 7.80 -14.66 -10.54
CA ILE A 100 8.62 -14.51 -11.74
C ILE A 100 9.30 -15.84 -12.10
N ASN A 101 9.76 -16.59 -11.10
CA ASN A 101 10.33 -17.92 -11.32
C ASN A 101 9.31 -18.89 -11.94
N TYR A 102 8.05 -18.81 -11.52
CA TYR A 102 6.96 -19.58 -12.13
C TYR A 102 6.60 -19.11 -13.55
N LEU A 103 6.49 -17.79 -13.75
CA LEU A 103 6.06 -17.22 -15.03
C LEU A 103 7.14 -17.33 -16.12
N VAL A 104 8.41 -17.16 -15.75
CA VAL A 104 9.52 -17.14 -16.70
C VAL A 104 10.69 -18.01 -16.21
N PRO A 105 10.49 -19.35 -16.13
CA PRO A 105 11.49 -20.28 -15.58
C PRO A 105 12.83 -20.25 -16.33
N ASN A 106 12.84 -19.92 -17.62
CA ASN A 106 14.02 -19.98 -18.50
C ASN A 106 14.93 -18.74 -18.43
N ILE A 107 14.65 -17.79 -17.53
CA ILE A 107 15.53 -16.64 -17.25
C ILE A 107 16.52 -17.02 -16.14
N SER A 108 17.74 -16.47 -16.20
CA SER A 108 18.75 -16.68 -15.14
C SER A 108 18.24 -16.22 -13.77
N ALA A 109 18.64 -16.91 -12.71
CA ALA A 109 18.24 -16.57 -11.34
C ALA A 109 18.55 -15.10 -11.01
N PHE A 110 19.71 -14.61 -11.43
CA PHE A 110 20.12 -13.22 -11.25
C PHE A 110 19.11 -12.21 -11.85
N ARG A 111 18.70 -12.41 -13.11
CA ARG A 111 17.69 -11.53 -13.75
C ARG A 111 16.32 -11.62 -13.07
N LYS A 112 15.93 -12.80 -12.58
CA LYS A 112 14.68 -12.97 -11.81
C LYS A 112 14.72 -12.14 -10.52
N ILE A 113 15.85 -12.15 -9.81
CA ILE A 113 16.08 -11.30 -8.63
C ILE A 113 15.97 -9.82 -9.04
N THR A 114 16.68 -9.39 -10.07
CA THR A 114 16.64 -7.99 -10.53
C THR A 114 15.22 -7.53 -10.87
N PHE A 115 14.44 -8.33 -11.60
CA PHE A 115 13.05 -8.00 -11.89
C PHE A 115 12.17 -7.98 -10.63
N SER A 116 12.37 -8.89 -9.68
CA SER A 116 11.61 -8.91 -8.43
C SER A 116 11.86 -7.66 -7.58
N VAL A 117 13.12 -7.21 -7.50
CA VAL A 117 13.50 -5.98 -6.81
C VAL A 117 12.91 -4.77 -7.52
N LEU A 118 13.10 -4.68 -8.83
CA LEU A 118 12.61 -3.56 -9.65
C LEU A 118 11.09 -3.39 -9.54
N PHE A 119 10.32 -4.47 -9.70
CA PHE A 119 8.85 -4.41 -9.63
C PHE A 119 8.33 -4.14 -8.24
N THR A 120 8.98 -4.66 -7.20
CA THR A 120 8.64 -4.29 -5.82
C THR A 120 8.84 -2.80 -5.60
N ASN A 121 10.03 -2.28 -5.95
CA ASN A 121 10.38 -0.89 -5.72
C ASN A 121 9.51 0.09 -6.49
N ILE A 122 9.28 -0.16 -7.78
CA ILE A 122 8.41 0.73 -8.56
C ILE A 122 6.95 0.64 -8.07
N GLY A 123 6.49 -0.55 -7.67
CA GLY A 123 5.18 -0.71 -7.03
C GLY A 123 5.05 0.19 -5.79
N LEU A 124 6.07 0.21 -4.93
CA LEU A 124 6.12 1.09 -3.76
C LEU A 124 6.18 2.58 -4.14
N MET A 125 7.01 2.97 -5.12
CA MET A 125 7.11 4.36 -5.58
C MET A 125 5.82 4.88 -6.26
N SER A 126 5.01 3.97 -6.80
CA SER A 126 3.71 4.27 -7.41
C SER A 126 2.58 4.54 -6.39
N LEU A 127 2.83 4.32 -5.10
CA LEU A 127 1.88 4.65 -4.03
C LEU A 127 1.49 6.14 -4.10
N LEU A 128 0.18 6.41 -4.00
CA LEU A 128 -0.33 7.79 -3.99
C LEU A 128 0.21 8.57 -2.79
N GLU A 129 0.39 7.91 -1.66
CA GLU A 129 0.98 8.46 -0.43
C GLU A 129 2.19 7.61 -0.03
N PHE A 130 3.34 7.96 -0.60
CA PHE A 130 4.57 7.18 -0.48
C PHE A 130 5.11 7.07 0.96
N SER A 131 4.85 8.07 1.81
CA SER A 131 5.15 8.09 3.26
C SER A 131 4.68 6.85 4.00
N THR A 132 3.54 6.31 3.56
CA THR A 132 2.82 5.26 4.27
C THR A 132 3.62 3.96 4.37
N LEU A 133 4.64 3.81 3.53
CA LEU A 133 5.61 2.73 3.61
C LEU A 133 6.34 2.65 4.94
N TYR A 134 6.50 3.79 5.62
CA TYR A 134 7.34 3.89 6.81
C TYR A 134 6.55 3.99 8.12
N TRP A 135 5.21 4.07 8.04
CA TRP A 135 4.36 4.16 9.23
C TRP A 135 3.95 2.78 9.72
N ILE A 136 4.04 2.56 11.04
CA ILE A 136 3.63 1.32 11.69
C ILE A 136 2.14 1.07 11.43
N CYS A 137 1.34 2.13 11.57
CA CYS A 137 -0.11 2.12 11.37
C CYS A 137 -0.54 1.74 9.95
N CYS A 138 0.33 1.93 8.95
CA CYS A 138 0.07 1.65 7.55
C CYS A 138 0.74 0.39 7.01
N PHE A 139 1.63 -0.22 7.79
CA PHE A 139 2.39 -1.41 7.41
C PHE A 139 1.50 -2.50 6.79
N SER A 140 0.33 -2.75 7.40
CA SER A 140 -0.58 -3.81 6.97
C SER A 140 -1.18 -3.59 5.58
N TYR A 141 -1.35 -2.34 5.12
CA TYR A 141 -1.92 -2.04 3.80
C TYR A 141 -0.99 -2.39 2.65
N ILE A 142 0.32 -2.39 2.88
CA ILE A 142 1.31 -2.75 1.85
C ILE A 142 1.64 -4.24 1.95
N PHE A 143 1.83 -4.73 3.18
CA PHE A 143 2.16 -6.13 3.41
C PHE A 143 1.05 -7.07 2.94
N CYS A 144 -0.22 -6.66 2.97
CA CYS A 144 -1.35 -7.43 2.43
C CYS A 144 -1.19 -7.76 0.94
N ILE A 145 -0.56 -6.87 0.17
CA ILE A 145 -0.40 -7.00 -1.28
C ILE A 145 0.58 -8.13 -1.58
N TRP A 146 1.70 -8.14 -0.87
CA TRP A 146 2.69 -9.22 -0.92
C TRP A 146 2.09 -10.54 -0.46
N ALA A 147 1.27 -10.53 0.59
CA ALA A 147 0.56 -11.71 1.05
C ALA A 147 -0.42 -12.28 0.01
N VAL A 148 -1.18 -11.43 -0.70
CA VAL A 148 -2.08 -11.86 -1.80
C VAL A 148 -1.28 -12.42 -2.98
N ILE A 149 -0.17 -11.78 -3.33
CA ILE A 149 0.74 -12.29 -4.36
C ILE A 149 1.23 -13.68 -3.95
N LEU A 150 1.81 -13.86 -2.76
CA LEU A 150 2.28 -15.18 -2.33
C LEU A 150 1.15 -16.23 -2.25
N LEU A 151 -0.01 -15.86 -1.70
CA LEU A 151 -1.16 -16.76 -1.58
C LEU A 151 -1.66 -17.21 -2.96
N SER A 152 -1.77 -16.31 -3.92
CA SER A 152 -2.19 -16.67 -5.28
C SER A 152 -1.22 -17.66 -5.95
N TYR A 153 0.09 -17.58 -5.67
CA TYR A 153 1.05 -18.60 -6.13
C TYR A 153 0.74 -19.96 -5.50
N LEU A 154 0.53 -20.02 -4.17
CA LEU A 154 0.25 -21.26 -3.45
C LEU A 154 -1.06 -21.93 -3.90
N LEU A 155 -2.07 -21.13 -4.24
CA LEU A 155 -3.37 -21.61 -4.71
C LEU A 155 -3.33 -22.11 -6.16
N PHE A 156 -2.67 -21.38 -7.06
CA PHE A 156 -2.84 -21.59 -8.51
C PHE A 156 -1.61 -22.16 -9.23
N ALA A 157 -0.41 -21.79 -8.78
CA ALA A 157 0.84 -22.12 -9.46
C ALA A 157 1.60 -23.28 -8.79
N ASN A 158 1.60 -23.33 -7.45
CA ASN A 158 2.34 -24.33 -6.69
C ASN A 158 1.81 -25.76 -6.95
N LYS A 159 2.69 -26.63 -7.44
CA LYS A 159 2.40 -28.05 -7.69
C LYS A 159 2.57 -28.91 -6.43
N ASN A 160 3.35 -28.45 -5.45
CA ASN A 160 3.61 -29.21 -4.23
C ASN A 160 2.35 -29.24 -3.36
N ASN A 161 2.06 -30.39 -2.76
CA ASN A 161 0.92 -30.61 -1.88
C ASN A 161 1.33 -31.17 -0.51
N ASN A 162 2.44 -30.67 0.01
CA ASN A 162 2.92 -31.02 1.34
C ASN A 162 2.15 -30.25 2.44
N VAL A 163 2.30 -30.71 3.67
CA VAL A 163 1.68 -30.09 4.86
C VAL A 163 2.07 -28.62 5.00
N TYR A 164 3.33 -28.28 4.72
CA TYR A 164 3.82 -26.89 4.76
C TYR A 164 3.04 -25.95 3.82
N THR A 165 2.68 -26.41 2.61
CA THR A 165 1.86 -25.62 1.67
C THR A 165 0.51 -25.28 2.29
N TRP A 166 -0.12 -26.23 2.98
CA TRP A 166 -1.40 -26.00 3.66
C TRP A 166 -1.26 -25.06 4.85
N ILE A 167 -0.22 -25.22 5.67
CA ILE A 167 0.09 -24.32 6.78
C ILE A 167 0.22 -22.87 6.28
N PHE A 168 1.00 -22.65 5.21
CA PHE A 168 1.16 -21.31 4.64
C PHE A 168 -0.15 -20.74 4.08
N ILE A 169 -0.98 -21.56 3.41
CA ILE A 169 -2.30 -21.11 2.94
C ILE A 169 -3.17 -20.67 4.12
N VAL A 170 -3.22 -21.45 5.20
CA VAL A 170 -4.01 -21.11 6.40
C VAL A 170 -3.50 -19.82 7.03
N ILE A 171 -2.19 -19.69 7.27
CA ILE A 171 -1.59 -18.50 7.88
C ILE A 171 -1.88 -17.24 7.04
N LEU A 172 -1.66 -17.30 5.72
CA LEU A 172 -1.93 -16.15 4.84
C LEU A 172 -3.43 -15.84 4.76
N SER A 173 -4.30 -16.85 4.78
CA SER A 173 -5.75 -16.65 4.77
C SER A 173 -6.23 -15.98 6.05
N ILE A 174 -5.78 -16.42 7.22
CA ILE A 174 -6.08 -15.78 8.52
C ILE A 174 -5.56 -14.34 8.50
N TYR A 175 -4.33 -14.13 8.02
CA TYR A 175 -3.76 -12.80 7.92
C TYR A 175 -4.62 -11.86 7.05
N LEU A 176 -5.00 -12.29 5.85
CA LEU A 176 -5.80 -11.48 4.92
C LEU A 176 -7.25 -11.27 5.38
N SER A 177 -7.77 -12.12 6.26
CA SER A 177 -9.15 -12.05 6.77
C SER A 177 -9.40 -10.86 7.72
N GLY A 178 -8.39 -10.44 8.50
CA GLY A 178 -8.52 -9.41 9.53
C GLY A 178 -7.64 -8.17 9.30
N ILE A 179 -7.29 -7.88 8.05
CA ILE A 179 -6.23 -6.92 7.74
C ILE A 179 -6.71 -5.48 7.56
N ALA A 180 -7.73 -5.30 6.74
CA ALA A 180 -8.29 -4.01 6.40
C ALA A 180 -9.67 -4.21 5.77
N GLU A 181 -10.63 -3.43 6.26
CA GLU A 181 -12.04 -3.50 5.86
C GLU A 181 -12.27 -3.13 4.40
N THR A 182 -11.35 -2.35 3.81
CA THR A 182 -11.39 -2.00 2.39
C THR A 182 -10.73 -3.04 1.50
N PHE A 183 -9.79 -3.84 2.01
CA PHE A 183 -9.00 -4.77 1.21
C PHE A 183 -9.53 -6.19 1.24
N THR A 184 -9.90 -6.70 2.41
CA THR A 184 -10.39 -8.07 2.58
C THR A 184 -11.60 -8.38 1.70
N PRO A 185 -12.64 -7.51 1.58
CA PRO A 185 -13.76 -7.74 0.67
C PRO A 185 -13.33 -7.89 -0.79
N LEU A 186 -12.33 -7.14 -1.23
CA LEU A 186 -11.83 -7.22 -2.61
C LEU A 186 -11.13 -8.56 -2.86
N VAL A 187 -10.36 -9.06 -1.90
CA VAL A 187 -9.74 -10.39 -1.98
C VAL A 187 -10.81 -11.48 -2.04
N ILE A 188 -11.84 -11.39 -1.18
CA ILE A 188 -13.00 -12.30 -1.20
C ILE A 188 -13.66 -12.26 -2.57
N LEU A 189 -14.01 -11.07 -3.07
CA LEU A 189 -14.66 -10.88 -4.36
C LEU A 189 -13.85 -11.52 -5.50
N LEU A 190 -12.55 -11.24 -5.57
CA LEU A 190 -11.65 -11.81 -6.58
C LEU A 190 -11.63 -13.35 -6.52
N TYR A 191 -11.49 -13.93 -5.34
CA TYR A 191 -11.43 -15.39 -5.18
C TYR A 191 -12.79 -16.07 -5.40
N VAL A 192 -13.90 -15.42 -5.04
CA VAL A 192 -15.26 -15.87 -5.34
C VAL A 192 -15.50 -15.89 -6.85
N ILE A 193 -15.11 -14.85 -7.59
CA ILE A 193 -15.21 -14.82 -9.05
C ILE A 193 -14.43 -15.99 -9.67
N VAL A 194 -13.20 -16.24 -9.21
CA VAL A 194 -12.40 -17.37 -9.68
C VAL A 194 -13.06 -18.71 -9.33
N PHE A 195 -13.62 -18.85 -8.13
CA PHE A 195 -14.31 -20.06 -7.68
C PHE A 195 -15.55 -20.35 -8.53
N ILE A 196 -16.42 -19.34 -8.73
CA ILE A 196 -17.62 -19.43 -9.57
C ILE A 196 -17.24 -19.80 -11.01
N TRP A 197 -16.20 -19.17 -11.58
CA TRP A 197 -15.74 -19.50 -12.93
C TRP A 197 -15.28 -20.95 -13.06
N ARG A 198 -14.55 -21.47 -12.06
CA ARG A 198 -14.12 -22.89 -12.05
C ARG A 198 -15.29 -23.84 -11.86
N TRP A 199 -16.24 -23.49 -11.01
CA TRP A 199 -17.46 -24.28 -10.83
C TRP A 199 -18.27 -24.34 -12.12
N TYR A 200 -18.46 -23.20 -12.79
CA TYR A 200 -19.11 -23.12 -14.09
C TYR A 200 -18.44 -24.01 -15.15
N LYS A 201 -17.10 -24.06 -15.16
CA LYS A 201 -16.33 -24.95 -16.06
C LYS A 201 -16.51 -26.44 -15.75
N CYS A 202 -16.57 -26.81 -14.48
CA CYS A 202 -16.70 -28.21 -14.07
C CYS A 202 -18.15 -28.72 -14.06
N ARG A 203 -19.16 -27.83 -14.04
CA ARG A 203 -20.61 -28.13 -13.95
C ARG A 203 -21.04 -29.00 -12.75
N SER A 204 -20.13 -29.35 -11.85
CA SER A 204 -20.39 -30.13 -10.63
C SER A 204 -19.40 -29.73 -9.55
N LEU A 205 -19.91 -29.43 -8.35
CA LEU A 205 -19.09 -29.07 -7.20
C LEU A 205 -18.21 -30.24 -6.76
N LYS A 206 -18.74 -31.47 -6.75
CA LYS A 206 -17.99 -32.68 -6.38
C LYS A 206 -16.77 -32.89 -7.28
N ILE A 207 -16.95 -32.79 -8.59
CA ILE A 207 -15.86 -32.91 -9.57
C ILE A 207 -14.83 -31.79 -9.38
N MET A 208 -15.31 -30.56 -9.15
CA MET A 208 -14.45 -29.42 -8.93
C MET A 208 -13.57 -29.61 -7.67
N LEU A 209 -14.15 -30.04 -6.54
CA LEU A 209 -13.46 -30.17 -5.26
C LEU A 209 -12.51 -31.37 -5.20
N ASN A 210 -12.69 -32.39 -6.05
CA ASN A 210 -11.69 -33.44 -6.22
C ASN A 210 -10.34 -32.90 -6.74
N ASN A 211 -10.33 -31.73 -7.38
CA ASN A 211 -9.09 -31.04 -7.73
C ASN A 211 -8.53 -30.29 -6.52
N LYS A 212 -7.32 -30.69 -6.08
CA LYS A 212 -6.63 -30.10 -4.93
C LYS A 212 -6.49 -28.57 -5.00
N LYS A 213 -6.31 -27.97 -6.19
CA LYS A 213 -6.24 -26.49 -6.33
C LYS A 213 -7.55 -25.81 -5.98
N ASN A 214 -8.68 -26.43 -6.34
CA ASN A 214 -10.01 -25.90 -6.05
C ASN A 214 -10.36 -26.10 -4.58
N LEU A 215 -9.96 -27.23 -4.00
CA LEU A 215 -10.09 -27.47 -2.56
C LEU A 215 -9.32 -26.42 -1.74
N ARG A 216 -8.07 -26.12 -2.13
CA ARG A 216 -7.29 -25.04 -1.51
C ARG A 216 -8.00 -23.68 -1.60
N LEU A 217 -8.53 -23.34 -2.78
CA LEU A 217 -9.27 -22.10 -2.98
C LEU A 217 -10.51 -22.04 -2.09
N MET A 218 -11.27 -23.12 -1.98
CA MET A 218 -12.45 -23.21 -1.11
C MET A 218 -12.09 -22.99 0.36
N ILE A 219 -11.08 -23.69 0.87
CA ILE A 219 -10.64 -23.59 2.27
C ILE A 219 -10.13 -22.17 2.55
N CYS A 220 -9.34 -21.60 1.65
CA CYS A 220 -8.90 -20.21 1.71
C CYS A 220 -10.08 -19.25 1.80
N LEU A 221 -11.08 -19.39 0.91
CA LEU A 221 -12.29 -18.56 0.90
C LEU A 221 -13.07 -18.67 2.21
N ILE A 222 -13.25 -19.87 2.76
CA ILE A 222 -13.94 -20.07 4.04
C ILE A 222 -13.20 -19.35 5.17
N ILE A 223 -11.89 -19.52 5.27
CA ILE A 223 -11.08 -18.87 6.32
C ILE A 223 -11.13 -17.35 6.18
N ILE A 224 -10.93 -16.82 4.97
CA ILE A 224 -10.97 -15.38 4.73
C ILE A 224 -12.35 -14.81 5.04
N PHE A 225 -13.43 -15.49 4.62
CA PHE A 225 -14.79 -15.03 4.85
C PHE A 225 -15.16 -15.06 6.34
N VAL A 226 -14.87 -16.16 7.05
CA VAL A 226 -15.14 -16.25 8.49
C VAL A 226 -14.35 -15.18 9.25
N GLY A 227 -13.04 -15.05 9.00
CA GLY A 227 -12.24 -14.02 9.66
C GLY A 227 -12.66 -12.60 9.29
N PHE A 228 -13.17 -12.37 8.08
CA PHE A 228 -13.77 -11.10 7.68
C PHE A 228 -15.03 -10.79 8.51
N LEU A 229 -15.90 -11.77 8.77
CA LEU A 229 -17.05 -11.60 9.66
C LEU A 229 -16.60 -11.27 11.09
N PHE A 230 -15.56 -11.92 11.60
CA PHE A 230 -14.96 -11.59 12.90
C PHE A 230 -14.44 -10.15 12.96
N MET A 231 -13.84 -9.65 11.87
CA MET A 231 -13.40 -8.26 11.77
C MET A 231 -14.58 -7.29 11.68
N LEU A 232 -15.62 -7.63 10.91
CA LEU A 232 -16.79 -6.78 10.68
C LEU A 232 -17.62 -6.59 11.95
N PHE A 233 -17.87 -7.68 12.68
CA PHE A 233 -18.67 -7.69 13.91
C PHE A 233 -17.86 -7.38 15.18
N ALA A 234 -16.66 -6.81 15.03
CA ALA A 234 -15.87 -6.44 16.19
C ALA A 234 -16.54 -5.27 16.95
N PRO A 235 -16.70 -5.34 18.28
CA PRO A 235 -17.35 -4.29 19.06
C PRO A 235 -16.63 -2.95 18.98
N GLY A 236 -15.31 -2.93 18.75
CA GLY A 236 -14.55 -1.70 18.53
C GLY A 236 -15.03 -0.90 17.33
N ASN A 237 -15.60 -1.55 16.30
CA ASN A 237 -16.16 -0.83 15.15
C ASN A 237 -17.36 0.03 15.57
N GLU A 238 -18.24 -0.48 16.44
CA GLU A 238 -19.38 0.27 16.96
C GLU A 238 -18.93 1.43 17.85
N VAL A 239 -17.94 1.21 18.72
CA VAL A 239 -17.34 2.28 19.55
C VAL A 239 -16.81 3.41 18.67
N ARG A 240 -16.11 3.06 17.58
CA ARG A 240 -15.59 4.04 16.61
C ARG A 240 -16.70 4.77 15.86
N LEU A 241 -17.75 4.06 15.46
CA LEU A 241 -18.90 4.64 14.74
C LEU A 241 -19.71 5.58 15.64
N ASN A 242 -19.93 5.23 16.91
CA ASN A 242 -20.61 6.11 17.88
C ASN A 242 -19.89 7.46 18.09
N GLY A 243 -18.58 7.53 17.83
CA GLY A 243 -17.81 8.78 17.84
C GLY A 243 -17.96 9.65 16.59
N VAL A 244 -18.61 9.16 15.53
CA VAL A 244 -18.86 9.88 14.28
C VAL A 244 -20.34 10.26 14.25
N ASN A 245 -20.68 11.56 14.27
CA ASN A 245 -22.07 12.00 14.19
C ASN A 245 -22.75 11.45 12.92
N HIS A 246 -23.63 10.47 13.09
CA HIS A 246 -24.22 9.64 12.03
C HIS A 246 -25.55 10.16 11.46
N ASP A 247 -25.91 11.43 11.69
CA ASP A 247 -27.15 12.03 11.18
C ASP A 247 -27.11 12.32 9.67
N ARG A 248 -26.87 11.32 8.83
CA ARG A 248 -26.77 11.50 7.38
C ARG A 248 -27.46 10.37 6.62
N ILE A 249 -28.77 10.51 6.46
CA ILE A 249 -29.52 9.82 5.42
C ILE A 249 -29.21 10.54 4.10
N PHE A 250 -28.46 9.90 3.20
CA PHE A 250 -28.21 10.44 1.88
C PHE A 250 -29.32 10.05 0.92
N SER A 251 -29.66 10.98 0.02
CA SER A 251 -30.36 10.58 -1.20
C SER A 251 -29.43 9.75 -2.08
N PHE A 252 -29.98 8.78 -2.82
CA PHE A 252 -29.20 7.94 -3.73
C PHE A 252 -28.45 8.76 -4.79
N SER A 253 -29.04 9.87 -5.26
CA SER A 253 -28.42 10.80 -6.21
C SER A 253 -27.19 11.50 -5.62
N GLU A 254 -27.25 11.92 -4.35
CA GLU A 254 -26.12 12.53 -3.65
C GLU A 254 -24.97 11.54 -3.45
N LEU A 255 -25.28 10.27 -3.17
CA LEU A 255 -24.28 9.22 -3.06
C LEU A 255 -23.56 8.99 -4.40
N ILE A 256 -24.31 8.88 -5.51
CA ILE A 256 -23.74 8.73 -6.85
C ILE A 256 -22.84 9.93 -7.21
N TYR A 257 -23.29 11.15 -6.96
CA TYR A 257 -22.51 12.35 -7.25
C TYR A 257 -21.17 12.34 -6.51
N LYS A 258 -21.18 12.04 -5.20
CA LYS A 258 -19.96 11.96 -4.39
C LYS A 258 -19.05 10.83 -4.83
N GLU A 259 -19.61 9.70 -5.25
CA GLU A 259 -18.83 8.56 -5.76
C GLU A 259 -18.10 8.90 -7.05
N ILE A 260 -18.79 9.53 -8.01
CA ILE A 260 -18.20 10.00 -9.26
C ILE A 260 -17.09 11.02 -8.96
N PHE A 261 -17.35 11.96 -8.05
CA PHE A 261 -16.38 12.98 -7.67
C PHE A 261 -15.14 12.39 -7.00
N ALA A 262 -15.32 11.47 -6.04
CA ALA A 262 -14.22 10.78 -5.36
C ALA A 262 -13.40 9.93 -6.34
N SER A 263 -14.05 9.21 -7.25
CA SER A 263 -13.41 8.46 -8.33
C SER A 263 -12.62 9.37 -9.27
N PHE A 264 -13.16 10.53 -9.64
CA PHE A 264 -12.44 11.51 -10.45
C PHE A 264 -11.20 12.05 -9.73
N ILE A 265 -11.30 12.40 -8.44
CA ILE A 265 -10.15 12.81 -7.63
C ILE A 265 -9.09 11.71 -7.62
N PHE A 266 -9.48 10.45 -7.42
CA PHE A 266 -8.55 9.31 -7.44
C PHE A 266 -7.80 9.23 -8.77
N ILE A 267 -8.51 9.27 -9.90
CA ILE A 267 -7.91 9.21 -11.24
C ILE A 267 -6.98 10.40 -11.48
N TRP A 268 -7.39 11.60 -11.08
CA TRP A 268 -6.54 12.79 -11.17
C TRP A 268 -5.26 12.64 -10.33
N ARG A 269 -5.36 12.11 -9.10
CA ARG A 269 -4.19 11.82 -8.25
C ARG A 269 -3.29 10.75 -8.85
N LEU A 270 -3.87 9.73 -9.46
CA LEU A 270 -3.13 8.69 -10.17
C LEU A 270 -2.32 9.27 -11.35
N SER A 271 -2.81 10.32 -12.02
CA SER A 271 -2.08 10.97 -13.11
C SER A 271 -0.73 11.56 -12.69
N SER A 272 -0.58 11.94 -11.41
CA SER A 272 0.71 12.38 -10.83
C SER A 272 1.76 11.26 -10.78
N LYS A 273 1.33 10.00 -10.93
CA LYS A 273 2.19 8.81 -10.98
C LYS A 273 2.34 8.24 -12.40
N SER A 274 1.82 8.95 -13.41
CA SER A 274 1.86 8.53 -14.83
C SER A 274 3.27 8.22 -15.34
N ALA A 275 4.28 8.96 -14.90
CA ALA A 275 5.68 8.71 -15.25
C ALA A 275 6.13 7.28 -14.91
N TYR A 276 5.74 6.75 -13.75
CA TYR A 276 6.04 5.37 -13.37
C TYR A 276 5.36 4.35 -14.28
N PHE A 277 4.09 4.57 -14.66
CA PHE A 277 3.37 3.68 -15.57
C PHE A 277 3.97 3.69 -16.98
N ILE A 278 4.35 4.87 -17.49
CA ILE A 278 5.01 5.03 -18.80
C ILE A 278 6.37 4.31 -18.82
N ILE A 279 7.14 4.38 -17.73
CA ILE A 279 8.43 3.69 -17.59
C ILE A 279 8.24 2.16 -17.46
N LEU A 280 7.26 1.72 -16.68
CA LEU A 280 6.99 0.29 -16.45
C LEU A 280 6.53 -0.43 -17.71
N PHE A 281 5.77 0.24 -18.57
CA PHE A 281 5.15 -0.41 -19.72
C PHE A 281 6.20 -1.03 -20.67
N PRO A 282 7.26 -0.33 -21.13
CA PRO A 282 8.33 -0.95 -21.90
C PRO A 282 9.10 -2.06 -21.19
N ILE A 283 9.29 -1.97 -19.86
CA ILE A 283 9.91 -3.03 -19.06
C ILE A 283 9.09 -4.30 -19.11
N SER A 284 7.77 -4.18 -18.91
CA SER A 284 6.85 -5.32 -18.98
C SER A 284 6.73 -5.90 -20.40
N LEU A 285 6.76 -5.04 -21.42
CA LEU A 285 6.80 -5.43 -22.83
C LEU A 285 8.06 -6.23 -23.17
N TYR A 286 9.22 -5.81 -22.64
CA TYR A 286 10.48 -6.54 -22.79
C TYR A 286 10.41 -7.97 -22.21
N ILE A 287 9.77 -8.13 -21.04
CA ILE A 287 9.56 -9.46 -20.44
C ILE A 287 8.68 -10.34 -21.35
N GLY A 288 7.55 -9.80 -21.82
CA GLY A 288 6.68 -10.53 -22.75
C GLY A 288 7.40 -11.01 -24.01
N TYR A 289 8.26 -10.15 -24.56
CA TYR A 289 9.11 -10.47 -25.70
C TYR A 289 10.15 -11.56 -25.39
N ILE A 290 10.81 -11.53 -24.23
CA ILE A 290 11.71 -12.61 -23.81
C ILE A 290 10.95 -13.93 -23.70
N MET A 291 9.76 -13.91 -23.10
CA MET A 291 8.91 -15.11 -22.99
C MET A 291 8.62 -15.70 -24.37
N LYS A 292 8.23 -14.86 -25.33
CA LYS A 292 7.98 -15.29 -26.72
C LYS A 292 9.20 -15.95 -27.35
N ARG A 293 10.39 -15.33 -27.22
CA ARG A 293 11.65 -15.89 -27.75
C ARG A 293 12.04 -17.21 -27.10
N ASN A 294 11.67 -17.41 -25.84
CA ASN A 294 11.88 -18.65 -25.11
C ASN A 294 10.77 -19.70 -25.35
N GLY A 295 9.93 -19.51 -26.38
CA GLY A 295 8.85 -20.43 -26.75
C GLY A 295 7.64 -20.42 -25.81
N GLN A 296 7.59 -19.50 -24.84
CA GLN A 296 6.48 -19.38 -23.91
C GLN A 296 5.41 -18.48 -24.51
N THR A 297 4.20 -19.00 -24.66
CA THR A 297 3.05 -18.24 -25.17
C THR A 297 2.00 -18.10 -24.07
N ILE A 298 1.62 -16.86 -23.76
CA ILE A 298 0.62 -16.54 -22.76
C ILE A 298 -0.76 -16.50 -23.42
N LEU A 299 -1.74 -17.15 -22.79
CA LEU A 299 -3.14 -17.21 -23.23
C LEU A 299 -3.31 -17.78 -24.65
N SER A 300 -2.36 -18.59 -25.16
CA SER A 300 -2.25 -18.99 -26.58
C SER A 300 -3.57 -19.41 -27.23
N HIS A 301 -4.45 -20.08 -26.47
CA HIS A 301 -5.78 -20.54 -26.86
C HIS A 301 -6.84 -19.44 -27.09
N TYR A 302 -6.59 -18.19 -26.67
CA TYR A 302 -7.52 -17.07 -26.80
C TYR A 302 -7.10 -16.11 -27.92
N LYS A 303 -8.06 -15.71 -28.76
CA LYS A 303 -7.89 -14.64 -29.76
C LYS A 303 -7.98 -13.28 -29.07
N ILE A 304 -6.83 -12.71 -28.76
CA ILE A 304 -6.73 -11.38 -28.14
C ILE A 304 -6.97 -10.32 -29.23
N THR A 305 -8.01 -9.50 -29.04
CA THR A 305 -8.39 -8.40 -29.95
C THR A 305 -8.44 -7.08 -29.19
N TRP A 306 -8.62 -5.95 -29.87
CA TRP A 306 -8.78 -4.64 -29.21
C TRP A 306 -9.90 -4.64 -28.14
N LYS A 307 -10.96 -5.42 -28.36
CA LYS A 307 -12.07 -5.59 -27.41
C LYS A 307 -11.61 -6.15 -26.06
N PHE A 308 -10.58 -7.00 -26.03
CA PHE A 308 -10.01 -7.53 -24.79
C PHE A 308 -9.42 -6.42 -23.92
N TYR A 309 -8.69 -5.48 -24.53
CA TYR A 309 -8.10 -4.35 -23.80
C TYR A 309 -9.18 -3.36 -23.33
N VAL A 310 -10.23 -3.16 -24.13
CA VAL A 310 -11.40 -2.35 -23.70
C VAL A 310 -12.09 -2.98 -22.49
N ILE A 311 -12.29 -4.31 -22.49
CA ILE A 311 -12.86 -5.03 -21.35
C ILE A 311 -11.97 -4.85 -20.11
N ILE A 312 -10.65 -4.99 -20.23
CA ILE A 312 -9.72 -4.74 -19.12
C ILE A 312 -9.87 -3.32 -18.58
N ALA A 313 -9.95 -2.31 -19.46
CA ALA A 313 -10.10 -0.92 -19.05
C ALA A 313 -11.43 -0.67 -18.33
N VAL A 314 -12.55 -1.22 -18.85
CA VAL A 314 -13.87 -1.12 -18.20
C VAL A 314 -13.88 -1.83 -16.84
N CYS A 315 -13.30 -3.03 -16.75
CA CYS A 315 -13.16 -3.75 -15.48
C CYS A 315 -12.30 -2.97 -14.47
N LEU A 316 -11.24 -2.30 -14.90
CA LEU A 316 -10.40 -1.49 -14.03
C LEU A 316 -11.14 -0.25 -13.52
N LEU A 317 -11.91 0.42 -14.37
CA LEU A 317 -12.76 1.55 -13.97
C LEU A 317 -13.85 1.12 -12.98
N ALA A 318 -14.53 0.01 -13.27
CA ALA A 318 -15.52 -0.56 -12.34
C ALA A 318 -14.88 -0.94 -11.00
N PHE A 319 -13.68 -1.53 -11.02
CA PHE A 319 -12.93 -1.86 -9.82
C PHE A 319 -12.61 -0.61 -8.97
N ILE A 320 -12.17 0.49 -9.60
CA ILE A 320 -11.90 1.76 -8.89
C ILE A 320 -13.16 2.25 -8.18
N MET A 321 -14.31 2.30 -8.87
CA MET A 321 -15.57 2.75 -8.28
C MET A 321 -16.02 1.84 -7.13
N ILE A 322 -16.00 0.52 -7.32
CA ILE A 322 -16.38 -0.44 -6.27
C ILE A 322 -15.51 -0.28 -5.02
N ALA A 323 -14.23 -0.01 -5.19
CA ALA A 323 -13.30 0.08 -4.08
C ALA A 323 -13.28 1.47 -3.41
N ILE A 324 -13.83 2.52 -4.03
CA ILE A 324 -14.04 3.85 -3.44
C ILE A 324 -15.40 3.95 -2.71
N ALA A 325 -16.43 3.25 -3.21
CA ALA A 325 -17.79 3.32 -2.68
C ALA A 325 -17.93 3.15 -1.16
N PRO A 326 -17.27 2.18 -0.48
CA PRO A 326 -17.36 2.05 0.97
C PRO A 326 -16.86 3.29 1.72
N CYS A 327 -15.80 3.92 1.20
CA CYS A 327 -15.22 5.12 1.78
C CYS A 327 -16.17 6.31 1.66
N VAL A 328 -16.81 6.48 0.50
CA VAL A 328 -17.77 7.58 0.27
C VAL A 328 -19.02 7.40 1.14
N ALA A 329 -19.50 6.16 1.25
CA ALA A 329 -20.66 5.83 2.09
C ALA A 329 -20.41 6.13 3.58
N VAL A 330 -19.22 5.81 4.11
CA VAL A 330 -18.89 5.98 5.54
C VAL A 330 -18.37 7.38 5.86
N MET A 331 -17.44 7.92 5.06
CA MET A 331 -16.75 9.18 5.36
C MET A 331 -17.41 10.41 4.75
N ASN A 332 -18.45 10.23 3.92
CA ASN A 332 -19.11 11.31 3.17
C ASN A 332 -18.15 12.10 2.24
N TRP A 333 -16.98 11.55 1.94
CA TRP A 333 -15.92 12.21 1.18
C TRP A 333 -14.88 11.21 0.68
N TYR A 334 -13.89 11.73 -0.05
CA TYR A 334 -12.67 11.02 -0.42
C TYR A 334 -11.86 10.60 0.82
N ALA A 335 -11.57 9.31 0.95
CA ALA A 335 -10.76 8.79 2.06
C ALA A 335 -9.28 9.22 1.98
N PRO A 336 -8.52 9.11 3.09
CA PRO A 336 -7.09 9.37 3.10
C PRO A 336 -6.36 8.55 2.02
N LEU A 337 -5.39 9.15 1.32
CA LEU A 337 -4.71 8.51 0.18
C LEU A 337 -4.09 7.14 0.51
N ARG A 338 -3.55 7.00 1.73
CA ARG A 338 -3.05 5.74 2.29
C ARG A 338 -4.03 4.57 2.22
N SER A 339 -5.35 4.80 2.32
CA SER A 339 -6.33 3.72 2.23
C SER A 339 -6.46 3.17 0.82
N PHE A 340 -5.93 3.85 -0.19
CA PHE A 340 -5.96 3.43 -1.59
C PHE A 340 -4.62 2.84 -2.08
N SER A 341 -3.67 2.57 -1.17
CA SER A 341 -2.37 1.98 -1.51
C SER A 341 -2.52 0.71 -2.36
N TYR A 342 -3.46 -0.18 -2.04
CA TYR A 342 -3.70 -1.39 -2.82
C TYR A 342 -4.19 -1.13 -4.25
N MET A 343 -4.94 -0.04 -4.49
CA MET A 343 -5.40 0.31 -5.84
C MET A 343 -4.22 0.67 -6.74
N SER A 344 -3.23 1.42 -6.22
CA SER A 344 -2.00 1.73 -6.96
C SER A 344 -1.31 0.44 -7.45
N PHE A 345 -1.19 -0.57 -6.59
CA PHE A 345 -0.57 -1.84 -6.96
C PHE A 345 -1.39 -2.65 -7.97
N ILE A 346 -2.72 -2.66 -7.86
CA ILE A 346 -3.58 -3.34 -8.85
C ILE A 346 -3.44 -2.67 -10.21
N ILE A 347 -3.39 -1.33 -10.24
CA ILE A 347 -3.17 -0.57 -11.49
C ILE A 347 -1.80 -0.91 -12.07
N VAL A 348 -0.73 -0.88 -11.27
CA VAL A 348 0.61 -1.33 -11.71
C VAL A 348 0.55 -2.76 -12.28
N ALA A 349 -0.11 -3.69 -11.60
CA ALA A 349 -0.22 -5.07 -12.04
C ALA A 349 -0.96 -5.21 -13.38
N VAL A 350 -2.04 -4.44 -13.59
CA VAL A 350 -2.76 -4.39 -14.87
C VAL A 350 -1.86 -3.84 -15.98
N PHE A 351 -1.13 -2.74 -15.73
CA PHE A 351 -0.19 -2.19 -16.71
C PHE A 351 0.92 -3.18 -17.08
N LEU A 352 1.51 -3.85 -16.08
CA LEU A 352 2.50 -4.91 -16.30
C LEU A 352 1.92 -6.07 -17.12
N PHE A 353 0.71 -6.52 -16.78
CA PHE A 353 0.03 -7.60 -17.47
C PHE A 353 -0.25 -7.28 -18.94
N VAL A 354 -0.77 -6.08 -19.22
CA VAL A 354 -1.05 -5.62 -20.59
C VAL A 354 0.24 -5.53 -21.41
N GLY A 355 1.31 -4.94 -20.86
CA GLY A 355 2.58 -4.85 -21.57
C GLY A 355 3.21 -6.22 -21.84
N ILE A 356 3.18 -7.14 -20.86
CA ILE A 356 3.65 -8.53 -21.05
C ILE A 356 2.86 -9.23 -22.17
N ILE A 357 1.53 -9.10 -22.20
CA ILE A 357 0.71 -9.69 -23.27
C ILE A 357 1.10 -9.14 -24.63
N ILE A 358 1.23 -7.82 -24.74
CA ILE A 358 1.57 -7.16 -26.00
C ILE A 358 2.95 -7.63 -26.49
N GLY A 359 3.96 -7.63 -25.61
CA GLY A 359 5.31 -8.11 -25.94
C GLY A 359 5.35 -9.59 -26.31
N ASN A 360 4.48 -10.42 -25.72
CA ASN A 360 4.41 -11.85 -25.99
C ASN A 360 3.71 -12.19 -27.32
N ARG A 361 2.73 -11.39 -27.74
CA ARG A 361 1.88 -11.70 -28.90
C ARG A 361 2.34 -11.04 -30.18
N TYR A 362 2.60 -9.74 -30.14
CA TYR A 362 2.86 -8.99 -31.37
C TYR A 362 4.30 -9.20 -31.86
N ASN A 363 4.49 -9.09 -33.17
CA ASN A 363 5.82 -9.10 -33.79
C ASN A 363 6.37 -7.68 -33.70
N ILE A 364 7.14 -7.43 -32.64
CA ILE A 364 7.79 -6.14 -32.42
C ILE A 364 9.26 -6.28 -32.81
N SER A 365 9.78 -5.31 -33.54
CA SER A 365 11.20 -5.30 -33.95
C SER A 365 12.13 -5.37 -32.74
N ASN A 366 13.12 -6.25 -32.78
CA ASN A 366 14.14 -6.39 -31.75
C ASN A 366 14.82 -5.04 -31.44
N LYS A 367 15.09 -4.24 -32.49
CA LYS A 367 15.72 -2.93 -32.36
C LYS A 367 14.83 -1.96 -31.57
N LEU A 368 13.53 -1.95 -31.85
CA LEU A 368 12.56 -1.09 -31.17
C LEU A 368 12.45 -1.45 -29.68
N ILE A 369 12.27 -2.73 -29.37
CA ILE A 369 12.14 -3.20 -27.98
C ILE A 369 13.41 -2.87 -27.18
N ASP A 370 14.58 -3.19 -27.73
CA ASP A 370 15.86 -2.94 -27.07
C ASP A 370 16.08 -1.43 -26.83
N THR A 371 15.63 -0.56 -27.75
CA THR A 371 15.70 0.89 -27.56
C THR A 371 14.73 1.37 -26.49
N LEU A 372 13.47 0.91 -26.51
CA LEU A 372 12.46 1.32 -25.53
C LEU A 372 12.86 0.92 -24.11
N ILE A 373 13.36 -0.30 -23.90
CA ILE A 373 13.81 -0.75 -22.58
C ILE A 373 14.99 0.08 -22.08
N VAL A 374 15.97 0.39 -22.92
CA VAL A 374 17.12 1.23 -22.54
C VAL A 374 16.65 2.62 -22.13
N ILE A 375 15.78 3.26 -22.92
CA ILE A 375 15.22 4.58 -22.59
C ILE A 375 14.49 4.53 -21.25
N SER A 376 13.58 3.57 -21.06
CA SER A 376 12.84 3.44 -19.80
C SER A 376 13.73 3.24 -18.59
N LEU A 377 14.79 2.43 -18.70
CA LEU A 377 15.75 2.22 -17.61
C LEU A 377 16.55 3.48 -17.31
N CYS A 378 17.02 4.20 -18.33
CA CYS A 378 17.69 5.49 -18.13
C CYS A 378 16.75 6.51 -17.47
N CYS A 379 15.51 6.63 -17.94
CA CYS A 379 14.50 7.51 -17.33
C CYS A 379 14.24 7.14 -15.87
N LEU A 380 14.17 5.85 -15.53
CA LEU A 380 13.97 5.39 -14.16
C LEU A 380 15.15 5.74 -13.25
N ILE A 381 16.38 5.56 -13.75
CA ILE A 381 17.60 5.92 -13.01
C ILE A 381 17.62 7.43 -12.75
N ILE A 382 17.38 8.24 -13.77
CA ILE A 382 17.33 9.71 -13.65
C ILE A 382 16.24 10.13 -12.68
N LEU A 383 15.04 9.57 -12.79
CA LEU A 383 13.92 9.85 -11.90
C LEU A 383 14.26 9.48 -10.45
N SER A 384 14.87 8.32 -10.23
CA SER A 384 15.26 7.87 -8.88
C SER A 384 16.31 8.80 -8.27
N ILE A 385 17.31 9.24 -9.04
CA ILE A 385 18.32 10.20 -8.57
C ILE A 385 17.69 11.57 -8.28
N TYR A 386 16.83 12.06 -9.18
CA TYR A 386 16.14 13.33 -9.02
C TYR A 386 15.25 13.34 -7.76
N CYS A 387 14.40 12.32 -7.59
CA CYS A 387 13.59 12.15 -6.38
C CYS A 387 14.45 12.01 -5.14
N CYS A 388 15.56 11.26 -5.21
CA CYS A 388 16.49 11.13 -4.08
C CYS A 388 17.04 12.48 -3.64
N ASN A 389 17.50 13.32 -4.58
CA ASN A 389 18.06 14.63 -4.25
C ASN A 389 17.00 15.59 -3.67
N LEU A 390 15.80 15.60 -4.25
CA LEU A 390 14.73 16.46 -3.76
C LEU A 390 14.19 16.02 -2.39
N ASP A 391 13.87 14.74 -2.24
CA ASP A 391 13.22 14.24 -1.03
C ASP A 391 14.19 14.13 0.13
N PHE A 392 15.49 13.95 -0.14
CA PHE A 392 16.52 13.88 0.88
C PHE A 392 16.55 15.12 1.77
N ALA A 393 16.72 16.31 1.17
CA ALA A 393 16.87 17.54 1.94
C ALA A 393 15.68 17.75 2.88
N ARG A 394 14.48 17.41 2.40
CA ARG A 394 13.24 17.57 3.15
C ARG A 394 13.04 16.47 4.20
N ALA A 395 13.38 15.22 3.91
CA ALA A 395 13.33 14.13 4.89
C ALA A 395 14.31 14.37 6.05
N LYS A 396 15.54 14.80 5.74
CA LYS A 396 16.55 15.15 6.75
C LYS A 396 16.11 16.33 7.61
N GLN A 397 15.58 17.39 6.99
CA GLN A 397 15.06 18.55 7.72
C GLN A 397 13.99 18.10 8.73
N TYR A 398 13.01 17.34 8.28
CA TYR A 398 11.96 16.83 9.16
C TYR A 398 12.45 15.97 10.32
N TYR A 399 13.34 15.03 10.04
CA TYR A 399 13.94 14.18 11.06
C TYR A 399 14.56 15.05 12.16
N ASN A 400 15.32 16.08 11.77
CA ASN A 400 15.93 17.02 12.71
C ASN A 400 14.87 17.81 13.50
N ASP A 401 13.83 18.33 12.85
CA ASP A 401 12.79 19.13 13.49
C ASP A 401 11.95 18.32 14.48
N VAL A 402 11.68 17.06 14.16
CA VAL A 402 11.00 16.10 15.05
C VAL A 402 11.87 15.80 16.28
N ASN A 403 13.17 15.56 16.08
CA ASN A 403 14.09 15.29 17.18
C ASN A 403 14.26 16.51 18.09
N LEU A 404 14.49 17.71 17.53
CA LEU A 404 14.57 18.97 18.27
C LEU A 404 13.34 19.19 19.15
N ARG A 405 12.15 18.92 18.61
CA ARG A 405 10.92 18.99 19.39
C ARG A 405 10.88 17.94 20.50
N ASN A 406 11.17 16.68 20.19
CA ASN A 406 11.13 15.60 21.17
C ASN A 406 12.12 15.87 22.31
N GLU A 407 13.32 16.36 21.99
CA GLU A 407 14.32 16.82 22.96
C GLU A 407 13.78 17.96 23.82
N LYS A 408 13.14 18.98 23.22
CA LYS A 408 12.51 20.09 23.98
C LYS A 408 11.45 19.58 24.95
N LEU A 409 10.62 18.62 24.54
CA LEU A 409 9.59 18.05 25.41
C LEU A 409 10.22 17.30 26.59
N ILE A 410 11.24 16.48 26.33
CA ILE A 410 11.96 15.76 27.40
C ILE A 410 12.69 16.75 28.33
N GLN A 411 13.28 17.82 27.79
CA GLN A 411 13.93 18.86 28.61
C GLN A 411 12.94 19.58 29.53
N LEU A 412 11.77 19.95 29.03
CA LEU A 412 10.71 20.56 29.86
C LEU A 412 10.26 19.61 30.97
N GLU A 413 10.16 18.31 30.69
CA GLU A 413 9.83 17.30 31.70
C GLU A 413 10.92 17.22 32.78
N ASN A 414 12.19 17.15 32.36
CA ASN A 414 13.33 17.12 33.27
C ASN A 414 13.47 18.39 34.12
N GLN A 415 12.93 19.52 33.67
CA GLN A 415 12.86 20.78 34.41
C GLN A 415 11.66 20.84 35.37
N GLY A 416 10.82 19.80 35.41
CA GLY A 416 9.62 19.75 36.25
C GLY A 416 8.54 20.74 35.81
N PHE A 417 8.47 21.06 34.52
CA PHE A 417 7.45 21.96 33.97
C PHE A 417 6.03 21.39 34.20
N LYS A 418 5.10 22.23 34.71
CA LYS A 418 3.72 21.83 35.05
C LYS A 418 2.63 22.54 34.23
N GLY A 419 3.01 23.18 33.12
CA GLY A 419 2.11 24.01 32.31
C GLY A 419 1.59 23.30 31.06
N ILE A 420 1.36 24.09 30.00
CA ILE A 420 1.06 23.57 28.67
C ILE A 420 2.23 23.90 27.76
N ALA A 421 2.88 22.89 27.21
CA ALA A 421 3.94 23.09 26.24
C ALA A 421 3.31 23.44 24.89
N ILE A 422 3.52 24.68 24.46
CA ILE A 422 3.16 25.12 23.12
C ILE A 422 4.30 24.76 22.18
N VAL A 423 3.98 23.94 21.19
CA VAL A 423 4.94 23.47 20.19
C VAL A 423 4.52 23.98 18.83
N LYS A 424 5.44 24.63 18.13
CA LYS A 424 5.20 25.09 16.77
C LYS A 424 5.00 23.87 15.86
N PRO A 425 3.88 23.77 15.12
CA PRO A 425 3.72 22.73 14.14
C PRO A 425 4.77 22.90 13.05
N PHE A 426 5.28 21.79 12.53
CA PHE A 426 6.27 21.83 11.47
C PHE A 426 5.59 22.28 10.16
N LYS A 427 5.79 23.55 9.78
CA LYS A 427 5.36 24.09 8.48
C LYS A 427 6.50 23.94 7.49
N ILE A 428 6.48 22.89 6.67
CA ILE A 428 7.19 23.01 5.39
C ILE A 428 6.42 24.05 4.58
N LYS A 429 7.07 25.17 4.23
CA LYS A 429 6.59 26.04 3.15
C LYS A 429 6.49 25.20 1.89
N GLN A 430 5.30 24.67 1.63
CA GLN A 430 4.96 24.16 0.32
C GLN A 430 4.37 25.32 -0.45
N GLU A 431 4.94 25.63 -1.61
CA GLU A 431 4.15 26.31 -2.62
C GLU A 431 2.90 25.46 -2.82
N LEU A 432 1.74 26.05 -2.53
CA LEU A 432 0.42 25.47 -2.80
C LEU A 432 0.47 24.91 -4.22
N SER A 433 0.56 23.58 -4.33
CA SER A 433 0.58 22.91 -5.62
C SER A 433 -0.64 23.36 -6.43
N SER A 434 -0.60 23.32 -7.74
CA SER A 434 -1.76 23.63 -8.59
C SER A 434 -3.02 22.84 -8.16
N TYR A 435 -2.86 21.67 -7.53
CA TYR A 435 -3.93 20.93 -6.87
C TYR A 435 -4.58 21.69 -5.73
N ALA A 436 -3.80 22.34 -4.88
CA ALA A 436 -4.27 23.10 -3.74
C ALA A 436 -5.14 24.29 -4.13
N LYS A 437 -4.70 24.98 -5.19
CA LYS A 437 -5.41 26.10 -5.78
C LYS A 437 -6.71 25.63 -6.44
N LEU A 438 -6.68 24.54 -7.21
CA LEU A 438 -7.87 23.92 -7.81
C LEU A 438 -8.84 23.41 -6.74
N ARG A 439 -8.32 22.82 -5.66
CA ARG A 439 -9.08 22.32 -4.52
C ARG A 439 -9.75 23.45 -3.76
N ASN A 440 -9.05 24.51 -3.41
CA ASN A 440 -9.66 25.67 -2.74
C ASN A 440 -10.72 26.32 -3.63
N ALA A 441 -10.52 26.30 -4.95
CA ALA A 441 -11.54 26.70 -5.91
C ALA A 441 -12.76 25.74 -5.92
N MET A 442 -12.56 24.41 -5.84
CA MET A 442 -13.63 23.40 -5.89
C MET A 442 -14.37 23.20 -4.56
N VAL A 443 -13.67 23.21 -3.41
CA VAL A 443 -14.22 23.08 -2.05
C VAL A 443 -15.15 24.26 -1.72
N LYS A 444 -14.82 25.45 -2.25
CA LYS A 444 -15.67 26.66 -2.19
C LYS A 444 -17.08 26.43 -2.77
N TYR A 445 -17.25 25.47 -3.69
CA TYR A 445 -18.56 25.14 -4.28
C TYR A 445 -19.31 24.00 -3.55
N ILE A 446 -18.66 23.20 -2.71
CA ILE A 446 -19.25 21.95 -2.18
C ILE A 446 -19.57 22.01 -0.68
N LYS A 447 -18.83 22.80 0.13
CA LYS A 447 -19.22 23.27 1.49
C LYS A 447 -18.08 24.14 2.09
N PRO A 448 -18.36 25.36 2.59
CA PRO A 448 -17.32 26.26 3.13
C PRO A 448 -16.55 25.76 4.36
N SER A 449 -17.08 24.78 5.09
CA SER A 449 -16.52 24.34 6.39
C SER A 449 -15.57 23.14 6.30
N ALA A 450 -15.32 22.58 5.11
CA ALA A 450 -14.41 21.46 4.92
C ALA A 450 -13.01 21.94 4.49
N MET A 451 -12.33 22.70 5.37
CA MET A 451 -10.90 22.92 5.23
C MET A 451 -10.17 21.59 5.49
N ILE A 452 -9.85 20.88 4.41
CA ILE A 452 -8.90 19.77 4.44
C ILE A 452 -7.50 20.40 4.54
N GLU A 453 -6.70 20.00 5.51
CA GLU A 453 -5.31 20.42 5.58
C GLU A 453 -4.52 19.74 4.45
N GLU A 454 -3.71 20.53 3.76
CA GLU A 454 -2.76 20.01 2.78
C GLU A 454 -1.45 19.64 3.45
N TYR A 455 -1.10 18.37 3.34
CA TYR A 455 0.25 17.91 3.58
C TYR A 455 0.75 17.26 2.29
N TYR A 456 1.38 18.05 1.43
CA TYR A 456 2.11 17.57 0.25
C TYR A 456 3.61 17.49 0.51
N PHE A 457 3.93 16.92 1.67
CA PHE A 457 5.21 16.29 1.86
C PHE A 457 4.96 14.79 1.99
N PRO A 458 5.67 13.92 1.26
CA PRO A 458 5.48 12.46 1.34
C PRO A 458 6.07 11.86 2.61
N TYR A 459 6.16 12.65 3.68
CA TYR A 459 6.53 12.31 5.04
C TYR A 459 5.60 13.19 5.91
N MET A 460 5.45 12.94 7.20
CA MET A 460 4.93 13.95 8.14
C MET A 460 3.42 14.23 8.14
N LEU A 461 2.68 13.38 8.85
CA LEU A 461 1.62 13.90 9.72
C LEU A 461 2.13 13.79 11.15
N TYR A 462 2.87 14.81 11.58
CA TYR A 462 3.06 15.11 13.00
C TYR A 462 2.40 16.44 13.29
N GLY A 463 1.07 16.41 13.46
CA GLY A 463 0.28 17.52 13.99
C GLY A 463 -0.02 17.28 15.46
N ILE A 464 0.65 18.01 16.35
CA ILE A 464 0.12 18.21 17.71
C ILE A 464 -1.15 19.04 17.52
N SER A 465 -2.27 18.57 18.05
CA SER A 465 -3.54 19.26 17.91
C SER A 465 -3.59 20.50 18.80
N GLU A 466 -4.36 21.50 18.37
CA GLU A 466 -4.73 22.66 19.19
C GLU A 466 -5.54 22.26 20.44
N GLY A 467 -6.21 21.09 20.43
CA GLY A 467 -6.99 20.59 21.56
C GLY A 467 -6.17 19.76 22.56
N LYS A 468 -6.16 20.16 23.83
CA LYS A 468 -5.48 19.44 24.94
C LYS A 468 -5.87 17.97 25.06
N THR A 469 -7.16 17.67 24.89
CA THR A 469 -7.73 16.33 25.04
C THR A 469 -7.64 15.51 23.75
N CYS A 470 -6.97 16.03 22.71
CA CYS A 470 -6.80 15.28 21.47
C CYS A 470 -6.00 14.01 21.74
N TRP A 471 -6.51 12.87 21.27
CA TRP A 471 -5.86 11.57 21.41
C TRP A 471 -4.40 11.59 20.91
N LYS A 472 -4.10 12.41 19.90
CA LYS A 472 -2.75 12.63 19.36
C LYS A 472 -1.77 13.17 20.41
N ASN A 473 -2.22 14.14 21.20
CA ASN A 473 -1.40 14.78 22.23
C ASN A 473 -1.22 13.82 23.42
N ASN A 474 -2.28 13.06 23.76
CA ASN A 474 -2.22 12.02 24.79
C ASN A 474 -1.27 10.88 24.42
N ALA A 475 -1.22 10.47 23.15
CA ALA A 475 -0.30 9.44 22.67
C ALA A 475 1.17 9.85 22.84
N ILE A 476 1.50 11.11 22.51
CA ILE A 476 2.85 11.68 22.71
C ILE A 476 3.17 11.78 24.21
N LYS A 477 2.22 12.28 25.01
CA LYS A 477 2.35 12.38 26.48
C LYS A 477 2.64 11.02 27.10
N GLN A 478 1.90 10.00 26.70
CA GLN A 478 2.08 8.63 27.18
C GLN A 478 3.43 8.06 26.73
N TYR A 479 3.82 8.25 25.47
CA TYR A 479 5.09 7.75 24.94
C TYR A 479 6.30 8.32 25.68
N PHE A 480 6.32 9.64 25.92
CA PHE A 480 7.41 10.31 26.64
C PHE A 480 7.21 10.36 28.16
N SER A 481 6.11 9.82 28.68
CA SER A 481 5.74 9.90 30.11
C SER A 481 5.71 11.34 30.66
N LEU A 482 5.18 12.29 29.89
CA LEU A 482 5.16 13.70 30.29
C LEU A 482 4.09 13.97 31.34
N ASN A 483 4.41 14.78 32.34
CA ASN A 483 3.51 15.18 33.42
C ASN A 483 2.74 16.48 33.13
N TYR A 484 2.93 17.04 31.93
CA TYR A 484 2.28 18.27 31.47
C TYR A 484 1.54 18.05 30.14
N ASP A 485 0.71 19.02 29.75
CA ASP A 485 -0.08 18.92 28.53
C ASP A 485 0.65 19.57 27.35
N ILE A 486 0.39 19.06 26.14
CA ILE A 486 1.00 19.56 24.90
C ILE A 486 -0.11 20.13 24.02
N ILE A 487 0.15 21.28 23.40
CA ILE A 487 -0.73 21.86 22.36
C ILE A 487 0.13 22.28 21.16
N GLY A 488 -0.35 22.00 19.96
CA GLY A 488 0.20 22.56 18.73
C GLY A 488 -0.50 23.89 18.45
N TRP A 489 0.23 24.95 18.11
CA TRP A 489 -0.38 26.27 17.88
C TRP A 489 0.14 26.87 16.56
N GLU A 490 -0.78 27.21 15.63
CA GLU A 490 -0.41 27.64 14.27
C GLU A 490 0.03 29.11 14.14
N ASN A 491 -0.33 29.97 15.11
CA ASN A 491 -0.15 31.43 15.10
C ASN A 491 0.71 31.96 16.26
N CYS A 492 2.01 31.68 16.23
CA CYS A 492 3.00 32.55 16.90
C CYS A 492 3.94 33.08 15.82
N GLU A 493 3.75 34.35 15.46
CA GLU A 493 4.78 35.18 14.83
C GLU A 493 5.88 35.48 15.83
#